data_AF-A0A7C7KX55-F1
#
_entry.id   AF-A0A7C7KX55-F1
#
_cell.length_a   1.000
_cell.length_b   1.000
_cell.length_c   1.000
_cell.angle_alpha   90.00
_cell.angle_beta   90.00
_cell.angle_gamma   90.00
#
_symmetry.space_group_name_H-M   'P 1'
#
loop_
_entity.id
_entity.type
_entity.pdbx_description
1 polymer ?
#
loop_
_entity_poly.entity_id
_entity_poly.type
_entity_poly.pdbx_seq_one_letter_code
_entity_poly.pdbx_strand_id
1 'polypeptide(L)' 'NTIERAVLFAEGDTVKTKDLSCILSGSPYEEGLKTIKELEKEYIERVLRMVNYNKRRASQILGIPLRTFYRKLEAYGIG' A
#
# COMPACT_ATOMS: atom_id res chain seq x y z
N ASN A 1 20.02 -20.50 -0.30
CA ASN A 1 21.08 -19.99 0.59
C ASN A 1 21.12 -18.48 0.51
N THR A 2 20.94 -17.76 1.62
CA THR A 2 20.85 -16.28 1.65
C THR A 2 22.19 -15.60 1.38
N ILE A 3 23.29 -16.23 1.79
CA ILE A 3 24.66 -15.74 1.55
C ILE A 3 25.03 -15.81 0.06
N GLU A 4 24.66 -16.90 -0.64
CA GLU A 4 24.91 -17.04 -2.08
C GLU A 4 24.22 -15.93 -2.90
N ARG A 5 22.98 -15.58 -2.53
CA ARG A 5 22.27 -14.46 -3.15
C ARG A 5 22.97 -13.12 -2.89
N ALA A 6 23.53 -12.91 -1.71
CA ALA A 6 24.25 -11.67 -1.39
C ALA A 6 25.52 -11.49 -2.22
N VAL A 7 26.19 -12.59 -2.56
CA VAL A 7 27.35 -12.58 -3.45
C VAL A 7 26.93 -12.27 -4.90
N LEU A 8 25.78 -12.77 -5.36
CA LEU A 8 25.28 -12.50 -6.73
C LEU A 8 24.92 -11.03 -6.98
N PHE A 9 24.43 -10.31 -5.97
CA PHE A 9 24.00 -8.91 -6.11
C PHE A 9 25.07 -7.89 -5.74
N ALA A 10 26.24 -8.32 -5.24
CA ALA A 10 27.32 -7.41 -4.89
C ALA A 10 28.08 -6.94 -6.16
N GLU A 11 27.98 -5.65 -6.48
CA GLU A 11 28.84 -5.00 -7.48
C GLU A 11 30.21 -4.68 -6.86
N GLY A 12 31.01 -5.72 -6.58
CA GLY A 12 32.40 -5.61 -6.10
C GLY A 12 32.73 -6.51 -4.90
N ASP A 13 33.96 -6.41 -4.39
CA ASP A 13 34.53 -7.31 -3.36
C ASP A 13 33.97 -7.09 -1.93
N THR A 14 32.95 -6.24 -1.77
CA THR A 14 32.40 -5.89 -0.45
C THR A 14 30.88 -5.78 -0.50
N VAL A 15 30.20 -6.67 0.22
CA VAL A 15 28.76 -6.63 0.43
C VAL A 15 28.41 -5.45 1.35
N LYS A 16 27.68 -4.47 0.84
CA LYS A 16 27.18 -3.32 1.60
C LYS A 16 25.75 -3.59 2.07
N THR A 17 25.30 -2.87 3.10
CA THR A 17 23.96 -3.01 3.68
C THR A 17 22.82 -2.80 2.66
N LYS A 18 23.06 -1.96 1.64
CA LYS A 18 22.16 -1.74 0.51
C LYS A 18 21.99 -2.97 -0.40
N ASP A 19 22.97 -3.87 -0.43
CA ASP A 19 22.94 -5.08 -1.24
C ASP A 19 22.15 -6.20 -0.52
N LEU A 20 22.05 -6.09 0.81
CA LEU A 20 21.28 -6.98 1.66
C LEU A 20 19.79 -6.60 1.77
N SER A 21 19.43 -5.32 1.54
CA SER A 21 18.05 -4.87 1.67
C SER A 21 17.09 -5.59 0.70
N CYS A 22 17.56 -5.91 -0.51
CA CYS A 22 16.83 -6.68 -1.52
C CYS A 22 16.71 -8.18 -1.20
N ILE A 23 17.55 -8.69 -0.30
CA ILE A 23 17.67 -10.12 0.01
C ILE A 23 16.96 -10.46 1.32
N LEU A 24 17.03 -9.54 2.29
CA LEU A 24 16.34 -9.61 3.58
C LEU A 24 14.88 -9.21 3.48
N SER A 25 14.52 -8.42 2.45
CA SER A 25 13.13 -8.39 1.99
C SER A 25 12.86 -9.70 1.28
N GLY A 26 12.46 -10.73 2.05
CA GLY A 26 11.74 -11.85 1.48
C GLY A 26 10.70 -11.27 0.52
N SER A 27 10.67 -11.77 -0.73
CA SER A 27 9.92 -11.19 -1.86
C SER A 27 8.96 -10.08 -1.42
N PRO A 28 9.25 -8.78 -1.63
CA PRO A 28 8.35 -7.70 -1.20
C PRO A 28 6.95 -7.84 -1.81
N TYR A 29 6.78 -8.79 -2.73
CA TYR A 29 5.56 -9.21 -3.34
C TYR A 29 4.68 -10.16 -2.52
N GLU A 30 5.06 -10.72 -1.37
CA GLU A 30 4.13 -11.62 -0.64
C GLU A 30 3.82 -11.18 0.79
N GLU A 31 4.78 -10.61 1.52
CA GLU A 31 4.51 -9.99 2.83
C GLU A 31 3.95 -8.57 2.64
N GLY A 32 2.64 -8.47 2.38
CA GLY A 32 1.94 -7.18 2.34
C GLY A 32 1.06 -6.93 1.12
N LEU A 33 0.81 -7.93 0.28
CA LEU A 33 -0.21 -7.79 -0.76
C LEU A 33 -1.59 -7.63 -0.13
N LYS A 34 -2.11 -6.41 -0.23
CA LYS A 34 -3.49 -6.09 0.09
C LYS A 34 -4.36 -6.41 -1.11
N THR A 35 -5.54 -6.96 -0.83
CA THR A 35 -6.59 -7.07 -1.82
C THR A 35 -6.96 -5.69 -2.35
N ILE A 36 -7.53 -5.63 -3.56
CA ILE A 36 -8.07 -4.38 -4.11
C ILE A 36 -9.08 -3.73 -3.15
N LYS A 37 -9.84 -4.53 -2.40
CA LYS A 37 -10.78 -4.04 -1.38
C LYS A 37 -10.07 -3.35 -0.22
N GLU A 38 -8.99 -3.93 0.28
CA GLU A 38 -8.21 -3.33 1.38
C GLU A 38 -7.49 -2.06 0.94
N LEU A 39 -6.91 -2.06 -0.27
CA LEU A 39 -6.31 -0.86 -0.87
C LEU A 39 -7.35 0.25 -1.04
N GLU A 40 -8.53 -0.09 -1.55
CA GLU A 40 -9.62 0.86 -1.69
C GLU A 40 -10.08 1.41 -0.34
N LYS A 41 -10.27 0.55 0.67
CA LYS A 41 -10.65 0.95 2.02
C LYS A 41 -9.66 1.95 2.60
N GLU A 42 -8.37 1.61 2.59
CA GLU A 42 -7.30 2.47 3.11
C GLU A 42 -7.25 3.81 2.37
N TYR A 43 -7.41 3.79 1.05
CA TYR A 43 -7.41 5.02 0.26
C TYR A 43 -8.62 5.91 0.57
N ILE A 44 -9.81 5.33 0.74
CA ILE A 44 -11.01 6.06 1.15
C ILE A 44 -10.79 6.74 2.52
N GLU A 45 -10.24 6.01 3.50
CA GLU A 45 -9.93 6.57 4.82
C GLU A 45 -8.89 7.68 4.76
N ARG A 46 -7.84 7.50 3.95
CA ARG A 46 -6.81 8.52 3.72
C ARG A 46 -7.41 9.79 3.15
N VAL A 47 -8.23 9.69 2.11
CA VAL A 47 -8.87 10.86 1.49
C VAL A 47 -9.80 11.55 2.48
N LEU A 48 -10.60 10.80 3.24
CA LEU A 48 -11.47 11.36 4.28
C LEU A 48 -10.67 12.19 5.29
N ARG A 49 -9.55 11.68 5.82
CA ARG A 49 -8.68 12.43 6.73
C ARG A 49 -8.13 13.70 6.08
N MET A 50 -7.68 13.63 4.82
CA MET A 50 -7.14 14.79 4.09
C MET A 50 -8.16 15.90 3.88
N VAL A 51 -9.45 15.58 3.80
CA VAL A 51 -10.53 16.56 3.60
C VAL A 51 -11.34 16.85 4.87
N ASN A 52 -10.81 16.52 6.05
CA ASN A 52 -11.51 16.69 7.34
C ASN A 52 -12.92 16.05 7.33
N TYR A 53 -13.01 14.82 6.82
CA TYR A 53 -14.24 14.02 6.73
C TYR A 53 -15.36 14.64 5.90
N ASN A 54 -15.06 15.62 5.04
CA ASN A 54 -16.02 16.15 4.07
C ASN A 54 -16.35 15.10 2.99
N LYS A 55 -17.45 14.36 3.20
CA LYS A 55 -17.90 13.25 2.33
C LYS A 55 -18.10 13.67 0.87
N ARG A 56 -18.58 14.90 0.62
CA ARG A 56 -18.79 15.41 -0.75
C ARG A 56 -17.45 15.66 -1.46
N ARG A 57 -16.49 16.28 -0.76
CA ARG A 57 -15.15 16.54 -1.31
C ARG A 57 -14.34 15.25 -1.48
N ALA A 58 -14.47 14.31 -0.54
CA ALA A 58 -13.84 12.99 -0.65
C ALA A 58 -14.34 12.23 -1.87
N SER A 59 -15.66 12.18 -2.08
CA SER A 59 -16.29 11.55 -3.26
C SER A 59 -15.81 12.16 -4.58
N GLN A 60 -15.62 13.48 -4.63
CA GLN A 60 -15.07 14.19 -5.81
C GLN A 60 -13.61 13.80 -6.08
N ILE A 61 -12.76 13.77 -5.05
CA ILE A 61 -11.34 13.37 -5.19
C ILE A 61 -11.22 11.91 -5.61
N LEU A 62 -12.04 11.03 -5.04
CA LEU A 62 -12.10 9.61 -5.42
C LEU A 62 -12.70 9.39 -6.81
N GLY A 63 -13.30 10.40 -7.43
CA GLY A 63 -13.87 10.32 -8.77
C GLY A 63 -15.11 9.41 -8.87
N ILE A 64 -15.83 9.21 -7.77
CA ILE A 64 -17.02 8.35 -7.75
C ILE A 64 -18.28 9.13 -7.35
N PRO A 65 -19.48 8.71 -7.81
CA PRO A 65 -20.73 9.32 -7.37
C PRO A 65 -20.95 9.18 -5.87
N LEU A 66 -21.58 10.19 -5.26
CA LEU A 66 -21.81 10.24 -3.82
C LEU A 66 -22.60 9.03 -3.30
N ARG A 67 -23.58 8.53 -4.07
CA ARG A 67 -24.31 7.30 -3.77
C ARG A 67 -23.38 6.07 -3.67
N THR A 68 -22.43 5.95 -4.59
CA THR A 68 -21.44 4.86 -4.59
C THR A 68 -20.48 4.99 -3.42
N PHE A 69 -20.06 6.22 -3.11
CA PHE A 69 -19.21 6.50 -1.96
C PHE A 69 -19.87 6.08 -0.65
N TYR A 70 -21.12 6.49 -0.39
CA TYR A 70 -21.86 6.06 0.80
C TYR A 70 -21.98 4.54 0.91
N ARG A 71 -22.31 3.85 -0.19
CA ARG A 71 -22.37 2.38 -0.21
C ARG A 71 -21.02 1.74 0.16
N LYS A 72 -19.90 2.33 -0.27
CA LYS A 72 -18.55 1.85 0.10
C LYS A 72 -18.23 2.12 1.57
N LEU A 73 -18.63 3.27 2.11
CA LEU A 73 -18.46 3.57 3.55
C LEU A 73 -19.21 2.55 4.41
N GLU A 74 -20.46 2.24 4.07
CA GLU A 74 -21.26 1.21 4.76
C GLU A 74 -20.60 -0.17 4.63
N ALA A 75 -20.21 -0.57 3.42
CA ALA A 75 -19.58 -1.87 3.18
C ALA A 75 -18.25 -2.06 3.92
N TYR A 76 -17.52 -0.96 4.18
CA TYR A 76 -16.22 -0.99 4.88
C TYR A 76 -16.31 -0.65 6.37
N GLY A 77 -17.50 -0.30 6.87
CA GLY A 77 -17.71 0.11 8.26
C GLY A 77 -17.05 1.44 8.63
N ILE A 78 -16.94 2.36 7.67
CA ILE A 78 -16.33 3.69 7.87
C ILE A 78 -17.44 4.68 8.23
N GLY A 79 -17.52 5.06 9.50
CA GLY A 79 -18.50 6.01 10.07
C GLY A 79 -18.07 7.47 10.00
#